data_AF-A0A538E4E4-F1
#
_entry.id   AF-A0A538E4E4-F1
#
_cell.length_a   1.000
_cell.length_b   1.000
_cell.length_c   1.000
_cell.angle_alpha   90.00
_cell.angle_beta   90.00
_cell.angle_gamma   90.00
#
_symmetry.space_group_name_H-M   'P 1'
#
loop_
_entity.id
_entity.type
_entity.pdbx_description
1 polymer ?
#
loop_
_entity_poly.entity_id
_entity_poly.type
_entity_poly.pdbx_seq_one_letter_code
_entity_poly.pdbx_strand_id
1 'polypeptide(L)' 'MEGNAMWIHVSDADAVDDLREYLRRCDCTVELRGATELEASPPGRDVEPVYLRMELDAYLRVWRAMHPGVTADIA' A
#
# COMPACT_ATOMS: atom_id res chain seq x y z
N MET A 1 -18.05 -1.54 -9.50
CA MET A 1 -17.33 -1.74 -8.22
C MET A 1 -16.17 -0.76 -8.21
N GLU A 2 -16.48 0.51 -8.02
CA GLU A 2 -15.50 1.51 -7.58
C GLU A 2 -15.31 1.22 -6.09
N GLY A 3 -14.17 0.86 -5.54
CA GLY A 3 -12.78 1.04 -5.93
C GLY A 3 -12.11 1.39 -4.61
N ASN A 4 -11.84 0.39 -3.76
CA ASN A 4 -11.23 0.57 -2.43
C ASN A 4 -9.72 0.91 -2.55
N ALA A 5 -9.38 1.62 -3.63
CA ALA A 5 -8.06 2.03 -4.01
C ALA A 5 -7.67 3.23 -3.18
N MET A 6 -6.47 3.16 -2.63
CA MET A 6 -5.88 4.16 -1.77
C MET A 6 -4.53 4.55 -2.33
N TRP A 7 -4.25 5.85 -2.27
CA TRP A 7 -2.96 6.40 -2.69
C TRP A 7 -1.95 6.22 -1.58
N ILE A 8 -0.76 5.75 -1.94
CA ILE A 8 0.36 5.58 -1.03
C ILE A 8 1.50 6.43 -1.56
N HIS A 9 2.05 7.27 -0.68
CA HIS A 9 3.28 8.00 -0.94
C HIS A 9 4.45 7.30 -0.27
N VAL A 10 5.52 7.07 -1.04
CA VAL A 10 6.77 6.45 -0.57
C VAL A 10 7.86 7.51 -0.54
N SER A 11 8.64 7.61 0.55
CA SER A 11 9.66 8.66 0.66
C SER A 11 10.86 8.46 -0.26
N ASP A 12 11.05 7.25 -0.78
CA ASP A 12 12.19 6.85 -1.59
C ASP A 12 11.73 6.07 -2.83
N ALA A 13 12.16 6.50 -4.01
CA ALA A 13 11.80 5.89 -5.28
C ALA A 13 12.40 4.48 -5.44
N ASP A 14 13.57 4.22 -4.85
CA ASP A 14 14.23 2.91 -4.94
C ASP A 14 13.48 1.83 -4.14
N ALA A 15 12.62 2.24 -3.20
CA ALA A 15 11.83 1.34 -2.36
C ALA A 15 10.44 1.01 -2.94
N VAL A 16 10.05 1.65 -4.05
CA VAL A 16 8.69 1.54 -4.61
C VAL A 16 8.40 0.14 -5.15
N ASP A 17 9.35 -0.45 -5.88
CA ASP A 17 9.16 -1.79 -6.44
C ASP A 17 9.12 -2.86 -5.34
N ASP A 18 9.94 -2.72 -4.29
CA ASP A 18 9.88 -3.63 -3.13
C ASP A 18 8.52 -3.54 -2.41
N LEU A 19 8.04 -2.33 -2.12
CA LEU A 19 6.72 -2.14 -1.51
C LEU A 19 5.60 -2.72 -2.38
N ARG A 20 5.68 -2.52 -3.69
CA ARG A 20 4.71 -3.07 -4.65
C ARG A 20 4.69 -4.59 -4.62
N GLU A 21 5.86 -5.24 -4.60
CA GLU A 21 5.96 -6.70 -4.49
C GLU A 21 5.43 -7.21 -3.15
N TYR A 22 5.77 -6.53 -2.06
CA TYR A 22 5.26 -6.87 -0.73
C TYR A 22 3.73 -6.81 -0.67
N LEU A 23 3.12 -5.72 -1.12
CA LEU A 23 1.67 -5.55 -1.10
C LEU A 23 0.95 -6.58 -1.99
N ARG A 24 1.54 -6.96 -3.13
CA ARG A 24 1.00 -8.04 -3.99
C ARG A 24 1.03 -9.40 -3.29
N ARG A 25 2.06 -9.68 -2.48
CA ARG A 25 2.11 -10.90 -1.65
C ARG A 25 1.07 -10.90 -0.52
N CYS A 26 0.56 -9.72 -0.16
CA CYS A 26 -0.58 -9.53 0.75
C CYS A 26 -1.93 -9.52 0.01
N ASP A 27 -1.99 -10.00 -1.24
CA ASP A 27 -3.18 -10.03 -2.10
C ASP A 27 -3.79 -8.64 -2.42
N CYS A 28 -2.99 -7.57 -2.31
CA CYS A 28 -3.40 -6.26 -2.78
C CYS A 28 -3.21 -6.12 -4.29
N THR A 29 -4.15 -5.47 -4.97
CA THR A 29 -3.95 -4.95 -6.33
C THR A 29 -3.15 -3.66 -6.22
N VAL A 30 -2.03 -3.54 -6.93
CA VAL A 30 -1.15 -2.37 -6.85
C VAL A 30 -0.70 -1.90 -8.23
N GLU A 31 -0.93 -0.61 -8.48
CA GLU A 31 -0.51 0.10 -9.69
C GLU A 31 0.48 1.21 -9.36
N LEU A 32 1.51 1.36 -10.19
CA LEU A 32 2.45 2.47 -10.11
C LEU A 32 1.85 3.68 -10.82
N ARG A 33 1.77 4.81 -10.11
CA ARG A 33 1.16 6.05 -10.61
C ARG A 33 2.15 7.21 -10.74
N GLY A 34 3.30 7.11 -10.09
CA GLY A 34 4.40 8.07 -10.17
C GLY A 34 5.71 7.47 -9.67
N ALA A 35 6.80 8.25 -9.63
CA ALA A 35 8.10 7.77 -9.17
C ALA A 35 8.12 7.34 -7.69
N THR A 36 7.19 7.85 -6.89
CA THR A 36 7.05 7.60 -5.45
C THR A 36 5.58 7.38 -5.04
N GLU A 37 4.72 7.08 -6.01
CA GLU A 37 3.27 7.02 -5.81
C GLU A 37 2.72 5.68 -6.29
N LEU A 38 2.04 5.00 -5.39
CA LEU A 38 1.31 3.76 -5.67
C LEU A 38 -0.17 3.97 -5.43
N GLU A 39 -0.98 3.31 -6.24
CA GLU A 39 -2.39 3.09 -5.96
C GLU A 39 -2.57 1.63 -5.56
N ALA A 40 -3.10 1.39 -4.36
CA ALA A 40 -3.25 0.05 -3.80
C ALA A 40 -4.69 -0.20 -3.33
N SER A 41 -5.22 -1.36 -3.69
CA SER A 41 -6.51 -1.86 -3.20
C SER A 41 -6.29 -3.16 -2.43
N PRO A 42 -6.64 -3.22 -1.13
CA PRO A 42 -6.70 -4.48 -0.39
C PRO A 42 -7.67 -5.47 -1.04
N PRO A 43 -7.54 -6.77 -0.76
CA PRO A 43 -8.45 -7.77 -1.30
C PRO A 43 -9.90 -7.41 -0.95
N GLY A 44 -10.75 -7.36 -1.99
CA GLY A 44 -12.15 -6.99 -1.84
C GLY A 44 -12.87 -7.96 -0.90
N ARG A 45 -13.31 -7.45 0.25
CA ARG A 45 -14.14 -8.15 1.22
C ARG A 45 -15.40 -7.33 1.44
N ASP A 46 -16.50 -8.00 1.79
CA ASP A 46 -17.75 -7.35 2.18
C ASP A 46 -17.61 -6.78 3.61
N VAL A 47 -16.82 -5.72 3.72
CA VAL A 47 -16.51 -5.01 4.96
C VAL A 47 -16.52 -3.51 4.71
N GLU A 48 -16.77 -2.75 5.78
CA GLU A 48 -16.75 -1.29 5.71
C GLU A 48 -15.38 -0.78 5.23
N PRO A 49 -15.32 0.28 4.41
CA PRO A 49 -14.08 0.84 3.87
C PRO A 49 -13.02 1.17 4.93
N VAL A 50 -13.45 1.53 6.14
CA VAL A 50 -12.55 1.78 7.28
C VAL A 50 -11.68 0.57 7.63
N TYR A 51 -12.22 -0.65 7.53
CA TYR A 51 -11.46 -1.86 7.81
C TYR A 51 -10.43 -2.16 6.73
N LEU A 52 -10.73 -1.86 5.47
CA LEU A 52 -9.76 -1.99 4.37
C LEU A 52 -8.62 -1.00 4.52
N ARG A 53 -8.92 0.24 4.92
CA ARG A 53 -7.87 1.23 5.25
C ARG A 53 -7.00 0.76 6.41
N MET A 54 -7.60 0.22 7.47
CA MET A 54 -6.86 -0.31 8.62
C MET A 54 -5.97 -1.51 8.22
N GLU A 55 -6.47 -2.40 7.36
CA GLU A 55 -5.70 -3.53 6.85
C GLU A 55 -4.49 -3.07 6.04
N LEU A 56 -4.68 -2.11 5.12
CA LEU A 56 -3.57 -1.54 4.35
C LEU A 56 -2.54 -0.83 5.24
N ASP A 57 -3.00 -0.04 6.21
CA ASP A 57 -2.13 0.64 7.16
C ASP A 57 -1.30 -0.36 8.00
N ALA A 58 -1.89 -1.51 8.37
CA ALA A 58 -1.19 -2.57 9.06
C ALA A 58 -0.07 -3.19 8.21
N TYR A 59 -0.34 -3.45 6.91
CA TYR A 59 0.70 -3.91 5.98
C TYR A 59 1.84 -2.90 5.84
N LEU A 60 1.53 -1.60 5.71
CA LEU A 60 2.54 -0.55 5.62
C LEU A 60 3.39 -0.42 6.90
N ARG A 61 2.79 -0.64 8.08
CA ARG A 61 3.56 -0.68 9.34
C ARG A 61 4.55 -1.83 9.37
N VAL A 62 4.13 -3.03 8.95
CA VAL A 62 5.02 -4.20 8.89
C VAL A 62 6.15 -3.97 7.88
N TRP A 63 5.82 -3.47 6.70
CA TRP A 63 6.81 -3.17 5.67
C TRP A 63 7.85 -2.15 6.13
N ARG A 64 7.41 -1.03 6.74
CA ARG A 64 8.32 0.00 7.28
C ARG A 64 9.24 -0.52 8.38
N ALA A 65 8.77 -1.48 9.20
CA ALA A 65 9.61 -2.10 10.21
C ALA A 65 10.79 -2.90 9.62
N MET A 66 10.66 -3.38 8.37
CA MET A 66 11.72 -4.06 7.64
C MET A 66 12.61 -3.10 6.83
N HIS A 67 12.17 -1.86 6.61
CA HIS A 67 12.82 -0.84 5.79
C HIS A 67 13.12 0.42 6.62
N PRO A 68 14.09 0.37 7.55
CA PRO A 68 14.40 1.51 8.40
C PRO A 68 14.88 2.70 7.57
N GLY A 69 14.30 3.88 7.82
CA GLY A 69 14.62 5.11 7.13
C GLY A 69 13.74 5.43 5.92
N VAL A 70 12.83 4.52 5.54
CA VAL A 70 11.86 4.75 4.46
C VAL A 70 10.45 4.85 5.05
N THR A 71 9.66 5.82 4.58
CA THR A 71 8.24 5.94 4.91
C THR A 71 7.37 5.53 3.73
N ALA A 72 6.20 4.98 4.05
CA ALA A 72 5.17 4.59 3.09
C ALA A 72 3.83 4.77 3.81
N ASP A 73 3.06 5.78 3.40
CA ASP A 73 1.87 6.22 4.13
C ASP A 73 0.72 6.45 3.16
N ILE A 74 -0.51 6.16 3.62
CA ILE A 74 -1.72 6.40 2.85
C ILE A 74 -2.00 7.90 2.82
N ALA A 75 -2.02 8.48 1.62
CA ALA A 75 -2.31 9.89 1.38
C ALA A 75 -3.79 10.27 1.61
#